data_AF-A0A967V0L9-F1
#
_entry.id   AF-A0A967V0L9-F1
#
_cell.length_a   1.000
_cell.length_b   1.000
_cell.length_c   1.000
_cell.angle_alpha   90.00
_cell.angle_beta   90.00
_cell.angle_gamma   90.00
#
_symmetry.space_group_name_H-M   'P 1'
#
loop_
_entity.id
_entity.type
_entity.pdbx_description
1 polymer ?
#
loop_
_entity_poly.entity_id
_entity_poly.type
_entity_poly.pdbx_seq_one_letter_code
_entity_poly.pdbx_strand_id
1 'polypeptide(L)'
;RHVAFARRFGDLEIHPFISGNREHPELVRFEKGADTGGFENGWHHDVTWREVPSAGAILHAVQVPPTGGDTLFADMAAAYDGLDEATKERIDGLHAVHDYMLAFGAQVPPDKQEATRKRYPPVRHPVVRTHPVTGRRTIFVNCYFTSHVEG
;
A
#
# COMPACT_ATOMS: atom_id res chain seq x y z
N ARG A 1 7.57 -8.74 -21.21
CA ARG A 1 6.55 -9.78 -20.91
C ARG A 1 5.78 -9.48 -19.61
N HIS A 2 6.46 -9.20 -18.49
CA HIS A 2 5.81 -8.91 -17.21
C HIS A 2 4.82 -7.73 -17.27
N VAL A 3 5.23 -6.57 -17.80
CA VAL A 3 4.37 -5.39 -17.99
C VAL A 3 3.12 -5.72 -18.84
N ALA A 4 3.29 -6.45 -19.94
CA ALA A 4 2.17 -6.82 -20.81
C ALA A 4 1.16 -7.74 -20.11
N PHE A 5 1.62 -8.61 -19.20
CA PHE A 5 0.74 -9.41 -18.35
C PHE A 5 -0.01 -8.53 -17.34
N ALA A 6 0.69 -7.61 -16.67
CA ALA A 6 0.07 -6.72 -15.69
C ALA A 6 -1.03 -5.83 -16.30
N ARG A 7 -0.83 -5.34 -17.53
CA ARG A 7 -1.84 -4.55 -18.27
C ARG A 7 -3.15 -5.30 -18.57
N ARG A 8 -3.21 -6.62 -18.36
CA ARG A 8 -4.46 -7.39 -18.47
C ARG A 8 -5.41 -7.14 -17.29
N PHE A 9 -4.91 -6.58 -16.20
CA PHE A 9 -5.67 -6.31 -14.97
C PHE A 9 -6.10 -4.84 -14.84
N GLY A 10 -5.52 -3.94 -15.63
CA GLY A 10 -5.85 -2.51 -15.63
C GLY A 10 -4.68 -1.63 -16.03
N ASP A 11 -4.86 -0.32 -15.86
CA ASP A 11 -3.81 0.67 -16.03
C ASP A 11 -2.74 0.52 -14.94
N LEU A 12 -1.48 0.74 -15.30
CA LEU A 12 -0.35 0.56 -14.39
C LEU A 12 0.08 1.89 -13.78
N GLU A 13 0.20 1.91 -12.46
CA GLU A 13 0.69 3.06 -11.72
C GLU A 13 2.21 3.20 -11.86
N ILE A 14 2.68 4.44 -12.07
CA ILE A 14 4.10 4.79 -11.90
C ILE A 14 4.29 5.28 -10.47
N HIS A 15 5.08 4.54 -9.68
CA HIS A 15 5.30 4.85 -8.28
C HIS A 15 6.15 6.14 -8.13
N PRO A 16 5.69 7.17 -7.41
CA PRO A 16 6.38 8.46 -7.39
C PRO A 16 7.59 8.51 -6.46
N PHE A 17 7.71 7.59 -5.51
CA PHE A 17 8.79 7.57 -4.51
C PHE A 17 9.80 6.42 -4.72
N ILE A 18 9.50 5.49 -5.62
CA ILE A 18 10.38 4.34 -5.88
C ILE A 18 10.71 4.36 -7.36
N SER A 19 12.00 4.35 -7.66
CA SER A 19 12.49 4.43 -9.04
C SER A 19 12.01 3.24 -9.86
N GLY A 20 11.33 3.55 -10.95
CA GLY A 20 10.96 2.56 -11.97
C GLY A 20 12.12 2.20 -12.90
N ASN A 21 11.87 1.21 -13.75
CA ASN A 21 12.77 0.80 -14.82
C ASN A 21 12.83 1.86 -15.93
N ARG A 22 13.98 1.98 -16.59
CA ARG A 22 14.23 2.97 -17.65
C ARG A 22 13.30 2.83 -18.85
N GLU A 23 13.03 1.60 -19.29
CA GLU A 23 12.18 1.31 -20.47
C GLU A 23 10.71 1.17 -20.08
N HIS A 24 10.46 0.80 -18.82
CA HIS A 24 9.12 0.58 -18.25
C HIS A 24 9.01 1.27 -16.89
N PRO A 25 8.70 2.59 -16.85
CA PRO A 25 8.65 3.37 -15.61
C PRO A 25 7.68 2.84 -14.54
N GLU A 26 6.66 2.09 -14.94
CA GLU A 26 5.71 1.43 -14.05
C GLU A 26 6.28 0.17 -13.36
N LEU A 27 7.40 -0.36 -13.88
CA LEU A 27 8.04 -1.56 -13.33
C LEU A 27 9.07 -1.14 -12.29
N VAL A 28 8.81 -1.47 -11.03
CA VAL A 28 9.76 -1.30 -9.93
C VAL A 28 10.56 -2.58 -9.73
N ARG A 29 11.88 -2.46 -9.55
CA ARG A 29 12.76 -3.58 -9.23
C ARG A 29 13.20 -3.50 -7.77
N PHE A 30 12.79 -4.47 -6.97
CA PHE A 30 13.30 -4.65 -5.62
C PHE A 30 14.53 -5.55 -5.66
N GLU A 31 15.70 -4.96 -5.39
CA GLU A 31 16.98 -5.66 -5.31
C GLU A 31 17.64 -5.32 -3.99
N LYS A 32 17.91 -6.34 -3.18
CA LYS A 32 18.55 -6.20 -1.87
C LYS A 32 19.74 -7.16 -1.82
N GLY A 33 20.92 -6.62 -1.53
CA GLY A 33 22.12 -7.40 -1.23
C GLY A 33 22.20 -7.77 0.25
N ALA A 34 23.23 -8.53 0.63
CA ALA A 34 23.46 -8.95 2.02
C ALA A 34 23.55 -7.76 3.00
N ASP A 35 24.05 -6.61 2.53
CA ASP A 35 24.24 -5.41 3.35
C ASP A 35 23.05 -4.43 3.31
N THR A 36 21.98 -4.77 2.58
CA THR A 36 20.80 -3.90 2.43
C THR A 36 19.63 -4.42 3.24
N GLY A 37 19.31 -3.73 4.34
CA GLY A 37 18.14 -4.02 5.17
C GLY A 37 16.83 -3.87 4.39
N GLY A 38 15.81 -4.63 4.79
CA GLY A 38 14.46 -4.48 4.24
C GLY A 38 13.76 -3.21 4.76
N PHE A 39 13.16 -2.45 3.86
CA PHE A 39 12.34 -1.29 4.23
C PHE A 39 10.90 -1.71 4.58
N GLU A 40 10.34 -2.65 3.82
CA GLU A 40 8.93 -3.07 3.84
C GLU A 40 8.63 -4.19 4.86
N ASN A 41 9.15 -4.08 6.08
CA ASN A 41 9.04 -5.13 7.11
C ASN A 41 7.84 -4.94 8.07
N GLY A 42 6.87 -4.09 7.73
CA GLY A 42 5.63 -3.90 8.50
C GLY A 42 4.39 -4.31 7.70
N TRP A 43 3.32 -4.73 8.39
CA TRP A 43 2.06 -5.08 7.76
C TRP A 43 1.41 -3.86 7.11
N HIS A 44 1.21 -3.92 5.79
CA HIS A 44 0.61 -2.82 5.04
C HIS A 44 -0.17 -3.27 3.82
N HIS A 45 -0.95 -2.33 3.31
CA HIS A 45 -1.51 -2.35 1.96
C HIS A 45 -0.83 -1.23 1.18
N ASP A 46 -0.47 -1.49 -0.07
CA ASP A 46 0.26 -0.51 -0.88
C ASP A 46 -0.58 0.74 -1.13
N VAL A 47 0.13 1.88 -1.19
CA VAL A 47 -0.36 3.17 -1.70
C VAL A 47 -1.72 3.64 -1.18
N THR A 48 -2.10 3.27 0.05
CA THR A 48 -3.39 3.69 0.65
C THR A 48 -3.54 5.20 0.83
N TRP A 49 -2.44 5.95 0.74
CA TRP A 49 -2.41 7.42 0.71
C TRP A 49 -2.86 8.03 -0.63
N ARG A 50 -3.24 7.21 -1.62
CA ARG A 50 -3.88 7.67 -2.87
C ARG A 50 -5.40 7.76 -2.68
N GLU A 51 -6.02 8.70 -3.40
CA GLU A 51 -7.48 8.84 -3.48
C GLU A 51 -8.12 7.58 -4.05
N VAL A 52 -7.50 7.01 -5.08
CA VAL A 52 -7.84 5.71 -5.65
C VAL A 52 -6.63 4.79 -5.48
N PRO A 53 -6.55 4.01 -4.39
CA PRO A 53 -5.46 3.06 -4.17
C PRO A 53 -5.43 2.00 -5.28
N SER A 54 -4.23 1.48 -5.56
CA SER A 54 -4.04 0.37 -6.49
C SER A 54 -4.89 -0.84 -6.09
N ALA A 55 -5.52 -1.49 -7.07
CA ALA A 55 -6.38 -2.66 -6.86
C ALA A 55 -5.59 -3.93 -6.47
N GLY A 56 -4.28 -3.94 -6.73
CA GLY A 56 -3.37 -5.01 -6.35
C GLY A 56 -1.98 -4.78 -6.93
N ALA A 57 -1.06 -5.69 -6.61
CA ALA A 57 0.29 -5.71 -7.11
C ALA A 57 0.60 -7.06 -7.77
N ILE A 58 1.50 -7.07 -8.75
CA ILE A 58 2.00 -8.29 -9.38
C ILE A 58 3.50 -8.35 -9.15
N LEU A 59 3.93 -9.34 -8.37
CA LEU A 59 5.34 -9.57 -8.08
C LEU A 59 5.87 -10.71 -8.96
N HIS A 60 7.12 -10.56 -9.41
CA HIS A 60 7.84 -11.61 -10.15
C HIS A 60 9.22 -11.82 -9.53
N ALA A 61 9.39 -12.97 -8.87
CA ALA A 61 10.65 -13.37 -8.27
C ALA A 61 11.69 -13.65 -9.38
N VAL A 62 12.77 -12.88 -9.39
CA VAL A 62 13.90 -13.06 -10.33
C VAL A 62 15.03 -13.85 -9.66
N GLN A 63 15.38 -13.46 -8.44
CA GLN A 63 16.36 -14.12 -7.60
C GLN A 63 15.87 -14.09 -6.15
N VAL A 64 15.94 -15.22 -5.47
CA VAL A 64 15.51 -15.39 -4.08
C VAL A 64 16.61 -16.10 -3.29
N PRO A 65 16.77 -15.82 -1.99
CA PRO A 65 17.73 -16.55 -1.16
C PRO A 65 17.29 -18.02 -0.97
N PRO A 66 18.22 -18.94 -0.64
CA PRO A 66 17.88 -20.34 -0.40
C PRO A 66 16.97 -20.53 0.84
N THR A 67 16.98 -19.59 1.77
CA THR A 67 16.16 -19.57 2.98
C THR A 67 15.81 -18.14 3.36
N GLY A 68 14.58 -17.90 3.82
CA GLY A 68 14.07 -16.57 4.17
C GLY A 68 13.62 -15.76 2.95
N GLY A 69 13.23 -14.50 3.18
CA GLY A 69 12.69 -13.64 2.12
C GLY A 69 11.21 -13.86 1.81
N ASP A 70 10.49 -14.57 2.68
CA ASP A 70 9.06 -14.80 2.54
C ASP A 70 8.28 -13.49 2.60
N THR A 71 7.21 -13.42 1.82
CA THR A 71 6.20 -12.37 1.93
C THR A 71 4.95 -12.97 2.53
N LEU A 72 4.55 -12.47 3.70
CA LEU A 72 3.34 -12.92 4.37
C LEU A 72 2.14 -12.08 3.92
N PHE A 73 0.97 -12.70 3.85
CA PHE A 73 -0.29 -12.06 3.50
C PHE A 73 -1.32 -12.30 4.59
N ALA A 74 -2.20 -11.31 4.80
CA ALA A 74 -3.34 -11.40 5.70
C ALA A 74 -4.64 -11.04 4.95
N ASP A 75 -5.67 -11.86 5.09
CA ASP A 75 -7.00 -11.55 4.54
C ASP A 75 -7.73 -10.58 5.49
N MET A 76 -7.80 -9.30 5.11
CA MET A 76 -8.44 -8.26 5.90
C MET A 76 -9.97 -8.37 5.94
N ALA A 77 -10.58 -9.17 5.05
CA ALA A 77 -11.99 -9.54 5.15
C ALA A 77 -12.19 -10.62 6.23
N ALA A 78 -11.34 -11.65 6.25
CA ALA A 78 -11.36 -12.65 7.32
C ALA A 78 -11.05 -12.03 8.69
N ALA A 79 -10.13 -11.05 8.73
CA ALA A 79 -9.86 -10.28 9.94
C ALA A 79 -11.10 -9.51 10.43
N TYR A 80 -11.87 -8.90 9.52
CA TYR A 80 -13.13 -8.23 9.87
C TYR A 80 -14.18 -9.21 10.38
N ASP A 81 -14.35 -10.35 9.70
CA ASP A 81 -15.33 -11.38 10.06
C ASP A 81 -15.07 -11.94 11.46
N GLY A 82 -13.79 -12.04 11.85
CA GLY A 82 -13.35 -12.51 13.16
C GLY A 82 -13.46 -11.51 14.31
N LEU A 83 -13.84 -10.24 14.06
CA LEU A 83 -14.10 -9.27 15.12
C LEU A 83 -15.41 -9.59 15.86
N ASP A 84 -15.47 -9.25 17.15
CA ASP A 84 -16.72 -9.23 17.89
C ASP A 84 -17.64 -8.09 17.41
N GLU A 85 -18.96 -8.24 17.63
CA GLU A 85 -19.95 -7.27 17.15
C GLU A 85 -19.77 -5.87 17.75
N ALA A 86 -19.39 -5.76 19.04
CA ALA A 86 -19.16 -4.46 19.65
C ALA A 86 -17.97 -3.74 18.99
N THR A 87 -16.92 -4.46 18.62
CA THR A 87 -15.81 -3.90 17.85
C THR A 87 -16.25 -3.49 16.45
N LYS A 88 -17.04 -4.33 15.75
CA LYS A 88 -17.57 -4.00 14.42
C LYS A 88 -18.41 -2.72 14.45
N GLU A 89 -19.33 -2.61 15.40
CA GLU A 89 -20.16 -1.42 15.60
C GLU A 89 -19.31 -0.18 15.90
N ARG A 90 -18.28 -0.32 16.75
CA ARG A 90 -17.40 0.79 17.12
C ARG A 90 -16.61 1.35 15.94
N ILE A 91 -16.16 0.50 15.02
CA ILE A 91 -15.35 0.93 13.88
C ILE A 91 -16.19 1.24 12.62
N ASP A 92 -17.49 0.95 12.66
CA ASP A 92 -18.38 1.24 11.54
C ASP A 92 -18.55 2.75 11.36
N GLY A 93 -18.56 3.21 10.11
CA GLY A 93 -18.64 4.63 9.76
C GLY A 93 -17.38 5.47 10.08
N LEU A 94 -16.41 4.95 10.82
CA LEU A 94 -15.15 5.66 11.08
C LEU A 94 -14.33 5.82 9.80
N HIS A 95 -13.56 6.89 9.76
CA HIS A 95 -12.63 7.18 8.66
C HIS A 95 -11.22 7.34 9.20
N ALA A 96 -10.23 6.96 8.41
CA ALA A 96 -8.83 7.13 8.72
C ALA A 96 -8.18 8.04 7.68
N VAL A 97 -7.22 8.86 8.12
CA VAL A 97 -6.39 9.68 7.25
C VAL A 97 -5.11 8.94 6.92
N HIS A 98 -4.86 8.74 5.63
CA HIS A 98 -3.68 8.10 5.09
C HIS A 98 -2.72 9.13 4.50
N ASP A 99 -1.46 9.08 4.91
CA ASP A 99 -0.42 10.04 4.50
C ASP A 99 0.86 9.30 4.10
N TYR A 100 1.37 9.62 2.91
CA TYR A 100 2.62 9.06 2.42
C TYR A 100 3.82 9.50 3.26
N MET A 101 3.73 10.65 3.95
CA MET A 101 4.82 11.23 4.72
C MET A 101 5.33 10.31 5.84
N LEU A 102 4.47 9.43 6.35
CA LEU A 102 4.83 8.46 7.39
C LEU A 102 5.85 7.41 6.91
N ALA A 103 5.75 6.99 5.64
CA ALA A 103 6.65 6.01 5.07
C ALA A 103 7.74 6.66 4.19
N PHE A 104 7.36 7.60 3.31
CA PHE A 104 8.26 8.16 2.30
C PHE A 104 8.73 9.58 2.62
N GLY A 105 8.26 10.19 3.70
CA GLY A 105 8.55 11.59 4.02
C GLY A 105 10.04 11.92 4.11
N ALA A 106 10.82 11.03 4.73
CA ALA A 106 12.28 11.18 4.85
C ALA A 106 13.02 11.10 3.50
N GLN A 107 12.40 10.51 2.47
CA GLN A 107 12.96 10.38 1.13
C GLN A 107 12.67 11.60 0.26
N VAL A 108 11.75 12.49 0.68
CA VAL A 108 11.40 13.70 -0.07
C VAL A 108 12.32 14.85 0.34
N PRO A 109 13.11 15.42 -0.60
CA PRO A 109 13.97 16.57 -0.32
C PRO A 109 13.19 17.75 0.28
N PRO A 110 13.72 18.46 1.29
CA PRO A 110 13.00 19.53 1.99
C PRO A 110 12.38 20.59 1.05
N ASP A 111 13.10 20.98 0.00
CA ASP A 111 12.69 21.95 -1.02
C ASP A 111 11.52 21.45 -1.90
N LYS A 112 11.30 20.13 -1.95
CA LYS A 112 10.23 19.50 -2.73
C LYS A 112 9.03 19.07 -1.90
N GLN A 113 9.11 19.13 -0.57
CA GLN A 113 8.05 18.60 0.28
C GLN A 113 6.72 19.31 0.09
N GLU A 114 6.70 20.64 -0.04
CA GLU A 114 5.45 21.39 -0.23
C GLU A 114 4.77 21.01 -1.56
N ALA A 115 5.53 20.99 -2.65
CA ALA A 115 5.01 20.61 -3.97
C ALA A 115 4.50 19.16 -3.98
N THR A 116 5.20 18.26 -3.30
CA THR A 116 4.81 16.84 -3.20
C THR A 116 3.53 16.68 -2.38
N ARG A 117 3.40 17.38 -1.24
CA ARG A 117 2.18 17.39 -0.42
C ARG A 117 0.98 17.97 -1.16
N LYS A 118 1.17 18.97 -2.03
CA LYS A 118 0.10 19.48 -2.90
C LYS A 118 -0.34 18.46 -3.95
N ARG A 119 0.60 17.68 -4.48
CA ARG A 119 0.31 16.63 -5.47
C ARG A 119 -0.33 15.39 -4.85
N TYR A 120 0.03 15.08 -3.62
CA TYR A 120 -0.40 13.90 -2.87
C TYR A 120 -0.84 14.33 -1.46
N PRO A 121 -1.98 15.03 -1.34
CA PRO A 121 -2.48 15.43 -0.03
C PRO A 121 -2.87 14.19 0.78
N PRO A 122 -2.92 14.28 2.12
CA PRO A 122 -3.49 13.21 2.93
C PRO A 122 -4.90 12.86 2.48
N VAL A 123 -5.21 11.56 2.44
CA VAL A 123 -6.47 11.05 1.91
C VAL A 123 -7.27 10.38 3.01
N ARG A 124 -8.56 10.63 3.00
CA ARG A 124 -9.52 10.06 3.95
C ARG A 124 -10.18 8.81 3.35
N HIS A 125 -10.06 7.67 4.03
CA HIS A 125 -10.69 6.40 3.66
C HIS A 125 -11.55 5.85 4.80
N PRO A 126 -12.64 5.12 4.53
CA PRO A 126 -13.35 4.39 5.58
C PRO A 126 -12.44 3.35 6.25
N VAL A 127 -12.50 3.24 7.58
CA VAL A 127 -11.79 2.19 8.34
C VAL A 127 -12.27 0.79 7.93
N VAL A 128 -13.56 0.68 7.57
CA VAL A 128 -14.14 -0.53 6.99
C VAL A 128 -14.67 -0.21 5.59
N ARG A 129 -14.14 -0.89 4.58
CA ARG A 129 -14.54 -0.73 3.18
C ARG A 129 -15.25 -1.97 2.65
N THR A 130 -16.06 -1.81 1.61
CA THR A 130 -16.67 -2.93 0.88
C THR A 130 -15.86 -3.21 -0.37
N HIS A 131 -15.37 -4.44 -0.52
CA HIS A 131 -14.61 -4.86 -1.70
C HIS A 131 -15.53 -4.86 -2.94
N PRO A 132 -15.19 -4.15 -4.03
CA PRO A 132 -16.13 -3.88 -5.13
C PRO A 132 -16.55 -5.13 -5.91
N VAL A 133 -15.71 -6.16 -5.96
CA VAL A 133 -16.02 -7.41 -6.68
C VAL A 133 -16.77 -8.44 -5.81
N THR A 134 -16.34 -8.64 -4.56
CA THR A 134 -16.85 -9.71 -3.69
C THR A 134 -17.96 -9.25 -2.75
N GLY A 135 -18.12 -7.94 -2.54
CA GLY A 135 -19.04 -7.38 -1.57
C GLY A 135 -18.65 -7.58 -0.10
N ARG A 136 -17.51 -8.23 0.19
CA ARG A 136 -17.05 -8.45 1.58
C ARG A 136 -16.58 -7.14 2.22
N ARG A 137 -16.84 -6.98 3.52
CA ARG A 137 -16.29 -5.89 4.33
C ARG A 137 -14.85 -6.20 4.71
N THR A 138 -13.97 -5.20 4.64
CA THR A 138 -12.54 -5.33 4.92
C THR A 138 -12.05 -4.21 5.81
N ILE A 139 -11.18 -4.52 6.78
CA ILE A 139 -10.45 -3.50 7.55
C ILE A 139 -9.42 -2.83 6.62
N PHE A 140 -9.42 -1.49 6.54
CA PHE A 140 -8.59 -0.71 5.63
C PHE A 140 -7.74 0.34 6.35
N VAL A 141 -6.92 -0.13 7.29
CA VAL A 141 -5.89 0.68 7.98
C VAL A 141 -4.59 -0.10 8.02
N ASN A 142 -3.45 0.59 8.16
CA ASN A 142 -2.15 -0.05 8.28
C ASN A 142 -1.11 0.85 8.97
N CYS A 143 -0.03 0.24 9.47
CA CYS A 143 0.97 0.97 10.25
C CYS A 143 1.91 1.88 9.41
N TYR A 144 1.85 1.79 8.08
CA TYR A 144 2.75 2.58 7.21
C TYR A 144 2.13 3.91 6.80
N PHE A 145 0.82 3.93 6.58
CA PHE A 145 0.16 5.06 5.95
C PHE A 145 -0.95 5.65 6.79
N THR A 146 -1.58 4.88 7.68
CA THR A 146 -2.64 5.42 8.55
C THR A 146 -2.02 6.32 9.62
N SER A 147 -2.32 7.61 9.54
CA SER A 147 -1.85 8.62 10.50
C SER A 147 -2.70 8.69 11.76
N HIS A 148 -4.02 8.73 11.58
CA HIS A 148 -4.99 8.72 12.66
C HIS A 148 -6.36 8.29 12.13
N VAL A 149 -7.22 7.85 13.05
CA VAL A 149 -8.65 7.68 12.82
C VAL A 149 -9.32 8.99 13.22
N GLU A 150 -10.21 9.49 12.38
CA GLU A 150 -11.00 10.69 12.66
C GLU A 150 -12.14 10.35 13.65
N GLY A 151 -12.26 11.17 14.69
CA GLY A 151 -13.15 10.98 15.83
C GLY A 151 -12.40 11.17 17.14
#